data_AF-A0A0J1CLN7-F1
#
_entry.id   AF-A0A0J1CLN7-F1
#
_cell.length_a   1.000
_cell.length_b   1.000
_cell.length_c   1.000
_cell.angle_alpha   90.00
_cell.angle_beta   90.00
_cell.angle_gamma   90.00
#
_symmetry.space_group_name_H-M   'P 1'
#
loop_
_entity.id
_entity.type
_entity.pdbx_description
1 polymer ?
#
loop_
_entity_poly.entity_id
_entity_poly.type
_entity_poly.pdbx_seq_one_letter_code
_entity_poly.pdbx_strand_id
1 'polypeptide(L)'
;MIFICIAGHQLLFQSLNIATYVAQQAIRAAKADNPGLLANLIRSVAVLRLGHASMACATGNMTRAEYESCIRPMMMNASPDFSGLSSVDNWIFQMNISELKEVVSARTGLWNSVDAKRVLLALNDYKHADKVWWVEHGRIMHTLISGDKSLAQVEYKNQVEHGLRIAFGDFRDGLRRRAVLDAYDRFFVLRRGPVRRSQFRDNLKWCVAQMDQFQDERPELRNYWKDAVTEMFDVIDYPAGSQSAGHALPDEGVTSQSL
;
A
#
# COMPACT_ATOMS: atom_id res chain seq x y z
N MET A 1 0.20 -21.89 -6.49
CA MET A 1 0.90 -20.75 -7.12
C MET A 1 0.01 -19.55 -7.37
N ILE A 2 -1.02 -19.61 -8.22
CA ILE A 2 -1.97 -18.48 -8.43
C ILE A 2 -2.59 -18.00 -7.10
N PHE A 3 -2.98 -18.94 -6.23
CA PHE A 3 -3.49 -18.64 -4.90
C PHE A 3 -2.52 -17.79 -4.05
N ILE A 4 -1.21 -18.08 -4.07
CA ILE A 4 -0.19 -17.33 -3.30
C ILE A 4 -0.10 -15.90 -3.83
N CYS A 5 -0.15 -15.74 -5.15
CA CYS A 5 -0.18 -14.42 -5.77
C CYS A 5 -1.42 -13.63 -5.32
N ILE A 6 -2.61 -14.23 -5.36
CA ILE A 6 -3.86 -13.58 -4.94
C ILE A 6 -3.84 -13.25 -3.44
N ALA A 7 -3.50 -14.21 -2.58
CA ALA A 7 -3.46 -14.04 -1.13
C ALA A 7 -2.42 -12.99 -0.70
N GLY A 8 -1.24 -12.99 -1.34
CA GLY A 8 -0.21 -11.99 -1.08
C GLY A 8 -0.63 -10.57 -1.49
N HIS A 9 -1.33 -10.42 -2.62
CA HIS A 9 -1.90 -9.14 -3.01
C HIS A 9 -3.03 -8.70 -2.07
N GLN A 10 -3.92 -9.61 -1.66
CA GLN A 10 -4.96 -9.30 -0.67
C GLN A 10 -4.37 -8.81 0.64
N LEU A 11 -3.31 -9.45 1.13
CA LEU A 11 -2.60 -9.00 2.33
C LEU A 11 -1.96 -7.62 2.13
N LEU A 12 -1.30 -7.40 0.98
CA LEU A 12 -0.73 -6.10 0.63
C LEU A 12 -1.81 -5.01 0.62
N PHE A 13 -2.99 -5.26 0.03
CA PHE A 13 -4.08 -4.28 0.01
C PHE A 13 -4.64 -3.98 1.40
N GLN A 14 -4.78 -5.00 2.26
CA GLN A 14 -5.18 -4.77 3.65
C GLN A 14 -4.14 -3.95 4.42
N SER A 15 -2.85 -4.25 4.25
CA SER A 15 -1.76 -3.48 4.85
C SER A 15 -1.75 -2.03 4.35
N LEU A 16 -1.98 -1.80 3.06
CA LEU A 16 -2.11 -0.46 2.48
C LEU A 16 -3.31 0.31 3.04
N ASN A 17 -4.44 -0.34 3.31
CA ASN A 17 -5.59 0.28 3.95
C ASN A 17 -5.28 0.70 5.39
N ILE A 18 -4.60 -0.15 6.15
CA ILE A 18 -4.13 0.17 7.50
C ILE A 18 -3.13 1.34 7.45
N ALA A 19 -2.12 1.28 6.58
CA ALA A 19 -1.11 2.32 6.44
C ALA A 19 -1.73 3.67 6.02
N THR A 20 -2.74 3.64 5.14
CA THR A 20 -3.53 4.82 4.76
C THR A 20 -4.25 5.41 5.97
N TYR A 21 -4.91 4.59 6.77
CA TYR A 21 -5.56 5.03 8.00
C TYR A 21 -4.55 5.68 8.98
N VAL A 22 -3.40 5.04 9.20
CA VAL A 22 -2.34 5.59 10.08
C VAL A 22 -1.81 6.92 9.53
N ALA A 23 -1.60 7.04 8.21
CA ALA A 23 -1.17 8.30 7.59
C ALA A 23 -2.21 9.42 7.78
N GLN A 24 -3.51 9.11 7.69
CA GLN A 24 -4.59 10.07 7.98
C GLN A 24 -4.59 10.51 9.44
N GLN A 25 -4.37 9.58 10.38
CA GLN A 25 -4.22 9.93 11.79
C GLN A 25 -2.97 10.80 12.03
N ALA A 26 -1.87 10.53 11.33
CA ALA A 26 -0.67 11.35 11.40
C ALA A 26 -0.96 12.79 10.93
N ILE A 27 -1.66 12.96 9.81
CA ILE A 27 -2.11 14.26 9.33
C ILE A 27 -2.95 14.99 10.39
N ARG A 28 -3.88 14.29 11.05
CA ARG A 28 -4.71 14.87 12.14
C ARG A 28 -3.86 15.29 13.33
N ALA A 29 -2.93 14.44 13.77
CA ALA A 29 -2.00 14.75 14.86
C ALA A 29 -1.14 15.98 14.55
N ALA A 30 -0.68 16.12 13.30
CA ALA A 30 0.04 17.31 12.85
C ALA A 30 -0.83 18.58 12.87
N LYS A 31 -2.09 18.47 12.40
CA LYS A 31 -3.05 19.59 12.41
C LYS A 31 -3.44 20.01 13.84
N ALA A 32 -3.46 19.07 14.78
CA ALA A 32 -3.74 19.25 16.20
C ALA A 32 -2.51 19.62 17.05
N ASP A 33 -1.37 19.90 16.41
CA ASP A 33 -0.13 20.31 17.08
C ASP A 33 0.41 19.28 18.11
N ASN A 34 0.27 17.99 17.79
CA ASN A 34 0.77 16.88 18.62
C ASN A 34 1.96 16.18 17.94
N PRO A 35 3.17 16.76 17.99
CA PRO A 35 4.35 16.22 17.31
C PRO A 35 4.80 14.85 17.87
N GLY A 36 4.53 14.58 19.16
CA GLY A 36 4.84 13.31 19.80
C GLY A 36 4.04 12.14 19.18
N LEU A 37 2.72 12.32 19.05
CA LEU A 37 1.83 11.35 18.41
C LEU A 37 2.13 11.23 16.91
N LEU A 38 2.30 12.36 16.23
CA LEU A 38 2.67 12.42 14.82
C LEU A 38 3.91 11.56 14.52
N ALA A 39 4.99 11.75 15.28
CA ALA A 39 6.23 11.00 15.07
C ALA A 39 6.03 9.49 15.27
N ASN A 40 5.21 9.07 16.23
CA ASN A 40 4.90 7.66 16.45
C ASN A 40 4.12 7.09 15.25
N LEU A 41 3.09 7.80 14.78
CA LEU A 41 2.29 7.36 13.63
C LEU A 41 3.10 7.30 12.33
N ILE A 42 4.04 8.23 12.10
CA ILE A 42 4.95 8.14 10.95
C ILE A 42 5.84 6.88 11.05
N ARG A 43 6.32 6.52 12.25
CA ARG A 43 7.07 5.27 12.43
C ARG A 43 6.23 4.03 12.15
N SER A 44 4.98 4.00 12.62
CA SER A 44 4.01 2.95 12.27
C SER A 44 3.86 2.81 10.75
N VAL A 45 3.72 3.92 10.02
CA VAL A 45 3.69 3.91 8.54
C VAL A 45 4.99 3.36 7.95
N ALA A 46 6.15 3.71 8.52
CA ALA A 46 7.45 3.19 8.06
C ALA A 46 7.56 1.67 8.28
N VAL A 47 7.13 1.15 9.44
CA VAL A 47 7.07 -0.28 9.74
C VAL A 47 6.19 -1.01 8.73
N LEU A 48 4.98 -0.52 8.48
CA LEU A 48 4.07 -1.11 7.48
C LEU A 48 4.70 -1.07 6.07
N ARG A 49 5.40 0.01 5.71
CA ARG A 49 6.08 0.12 4.40
C ARG A 49 7.24 -0.86 4.24
N LEU A 50 8.00 -1.13 5.31
CA LEU A 50 8.99 -2.21 5.32
C LEU A 50 8.32 -3.59 5.20
N GLY A 51 7.19 -3.78 5.87
CA GLY A 51 6.36 -4.98 5.73
C GLY A 51 5.96 -5.28 4.29
N HIS A 52 5.58 -4.25 3.53
CA HIS A 52 5.28 -4.39 2.10
C HIS A 52 6.48 -4.99 1.33
N ALA A 53 7.72 -4.59 1.63
CA ALA A 53 8.92 -5.13 0.97
C ALA A 53 9.04 -6.65 1.18
N SER A 54 8.71 -7.13 2.38
CA SER A 54 8.66 -8.56 2.69
C SER A 54 7.51 -9.26 1.95
N MET A 55 6.32 -8.66 1.91
CA MET A 55 5.15 -9.20 1.18
C MET A 55 5.41 -9.35 -0.33
N ALA A 56 6.11 -8.40 -0.97
CA ALA A 56 6.51 -8.53 -2.37
C ALA A 56 7.43 -9.73 -2.60
N CYS A 57 8.35 -10.01 -1.68
CA CYS A 57 9.22 -11.17 -1.77
C CYS A 57 8.44 -12.49 -1.63
N ALA A 58 7.45 -12.54 -0.75
CA ALA A 58 6.56 -13.71 -0.63
C ALA A 58 5.76 -13.98 -1.92
N THR A 59 5.30 -12.92 -2.60
CA THR A 59 4.69 -13.05 -3.95
C THR A 59 5.69 -13.44 -5.04
N GLY A 60 6.99 -13.25 -4.78
CA GLY A 60 8.11 -13.58 -5.66
C GLY A 60 8.55 -15.05 -5.63
N ASN A 61 7.92 -15.90 -4.81
CA ASN A 61 8.18 -17.35 -4.80
C ASN A 61 7.67 -18.09 -6.05
N MET A 62 7.19 -17.36 -7.06
CA MET A 62 6.90 -17.90 -8.38
C MET A 62 8.16 -17.90 -9.25
N THR A 63 8.33 -18.94 -10.06
CA THR A 63 9.32 -18.88 -11.14
C THR A 63 8.87 -17.91 -12.21
N ARG A 64 9.84 -17.38 -12.97
CA ARG A 64 9.56 -16.57 -14.17
C ARG A 64 8.59 -17.28 -15.12
N ALA A 65 8.84 -18.56 -15.40
CA ALA A 65 8.01 -19.35 -16.31
C ALA A 65 6.55 -19.42 -15.83
N GLU A 66 6.31 -19.64 -14.54
CA GLU A 66 4.95 -19.66 -13.97
C GLU A 66 4.28 -18.28 -14.02
N TYR A 67 5.03 -17.21 -13.75
CA TYR A 67 4.49 -15.86 -13.81
C TYR A 67 4.12 -15.46 -15.24
N GLU A 68 5.01 -15.70 -16.20
CA GLU A 68 4.82 -15.29 -17.59
C GLU A 68 3.85 -16.20 -18.37
N SER A 69 3.69 -17.47 -17.99
CA SER A 69 2.73 -18.38 -18.64
C SER A 69 1.32 -18.27 -18.06
N CYS A 70 1.17 -17.91 -16.78
CA CYS A 70 -0.13 -17.90 -16.11
C CYS A 70 -0.57 -16.50 -15.69
N ILE A 71 0.19 -15.83 -14.82
CA ILE A 71 -0.27 -14.58 -14.17
C ILE A 71 -0.32 -13.42 -15.16
N ARG A 72 0.79 -13.20 -15.89
CA ARG A 72 0.94 -12.06 -16.80
C ARG A 72 -0.08 -12.08 -17.95
N PRO A 73 -0.35 -13.21 -18.63
CA PRO A 73 -1.39 -13.26 -19.66
C PRO A 73 -2.79 -13.02 -19.09
N MET A 74 -3.09 -13.54 -17.89
CA MET A 74 -4.39 -13.26 -17.25
C MET A 74 -4.55 -11.77 -16.90
N MET A 75 -3.48 -11.11 -16.45
CA MET A 75 -3.48 -9.65 -16.21
C MET A 75 -3.73 -8.88 -17.50
N MET A 76 -3.04 -9.23 -18.60
CA MET A 76 -3.24 -8.63 -19.92
C MET A 76 -4.67 -8.82 -20.46
N ASN A 77 -5.26 -10.00 -20.22
CA ASN A 77 -6.63 -10.30 -20.60
C ASN A 77 -7.65 -9.51 -19.77
N ALA A 78 -7.34 -9.19 -18.52
CA ALA A 78 -8.18 -8.33 -17.67
C ALA A 78 -8.11 -6.85 -18.11
N SER A 79 -6.90 -6.35 -18.42
CA SER A 79 -6.68 -5.07 -19.06
C SER A 79 -5.28 -5.01 -19.70
N PRO A 80 -5.11 -4.49 -20.93
CA PRO A 80 -3.79 -4.41 -21.56
C PRO A 80 -2.80 -3.51 -20.81
N ASP A 81 -3.31 -2.56 -20.02
CA ASP A 81 -2.55 -1.60 -19.19
C ASP A 81 -2.51 -1.96 -17.70
N PHE A 82 -2.81 -3.22 -17.33
CA PHE A 82 -3.06 -3.67 -15.96
C PHE A 82 -2.07 -3.15 -14.90
N SER A 83 -0.77 -3.09 -15.21
CA SER A 83 0.25 -2.62 -14.25
C SER A 83 0.20 -1.12 -13.94
N GLY A 84 -0.45 -0.32 -14.77
CA GLY A 84 -0.74 1.09 -14.50
C GLY A 84 -1.89 1.29 -13.52
N LEU A 85 -2.66 0.22 -13.29
CA LEU A 85 -3.82 0.14 -12.39
C LEU A 85 -3.48 -0.50 -11.04
N SER A 86 -2.23 -0.93 -10.83
CA SER A 86 -1.86 -2.05 -9.95
C SER A 86 -1.99 -1.87 -8.43
N SER A 87 -2.78 -0.88 -7.98
CA SER A 87 -3.67 -0.96 -6.81
C SER A 87 -4.15 0.43 -6.45
N VAL A 88 -5.46 0.61 -6.44
CA VAL A 88 -6.12 1.82 -5.92
C VAL A 88 -5.65 2.13 -4.49
N ASP A 89 -5.49 1.09 -3.68
CA ASP A 89 -5.05 1.20 -2.28
C ASP A 89 -3.64 1.79 -2.17
N ASN A 90 -2.70 1.41 -3.04
CA ASN A 90 -1.36 2.02 -3.04
C ASN A 90 -1.41 3.46 -3.53
N TRP A 91 -2.27 3.80 -4.50
CA TRP A 91 -2.42 5.18 -4.92
C TRP A 91 -2.99 6.07 -3.81
N ILE A 92 -4.08 5.65 -3.16
CA ILE A 92 -4.67 6.37 -2.02
C ILE A 92 -3.63 6.53 -0.90
N PHE A 93 -2.89 5.47 -0.59
CA PHE A 93 -1.79 5.52 0.37
C PHE A 93 -0.76 6.60 -0.01
N GLN A 94 -0.28 6.59 -1.26
CA GLN A 94 0.69 7.59 -1.74
C GLN A 94 0.16 9.02 -1.66
N MET A 95 -1.12 9.25 -1.98
CA MET A 95 -1.75 10.58 -1.82
C MET A 95 -1.72 11.06 -0.38
N ASN A 96 -2.07 10.19 0.58
CA ASN A 96 -2.05 10.53 2.01
C ASN A 96 -0.62 10.77 2.52
N ILE A 97 0.37 10.04 2.00
CA ILE A 97 1.78 10.30 2.32
C ILE A 97 2.26 11.65 1.77
N SER A 98 1.82 12.02 0.56
CA SER A 98 2.14 13.34 0.00
C SER A 98 1.55 14.46 0.84
N GLU A 99 0.27 14.38 1.20
CA GLU A 99 -0.36 15.36 2.10
C GLU A 99 0.37 15.41 3.46
N LEU A 100 0.70 14.24 4.03
CA LEU A 100 1.44 14.17 5.30
C LEU A 100 2.79 14.90 5.21
N LYS A 101 3.55 14.71 4.12
CA LYS A 101 4.83 15.42 3.91
C LYS A 101 4.63 16.93 3.82
N GLU A 102 3.60 17.39 3.12
CA GLU A 102 3.27 18.82 3.00
C GLU A 102 2.90 19.42 4.36
N VAL A 103 2.02 18.75 5.11
CA VAL A 103 1.59 19.20 6.43
C VAL A 103 2.76 19.24 7.42
N VAL A 104 3.61 18.21 7.43
CA VAL A 104 4.83 18.21 8.25
C VAL A 104 5.74 19.38 7.86
N SER A 105 5.99 19.58 6.57
CA SER A 105 6.85 20.67 6.09
C SER A 105 6.33 22.04 6.53
N ALA A 106 5.02 22.26 6.47
CA ALA A 106 4.40 23.52 6.86
C ALA A 106 4.44 23.77 8.39
N ARG A 107 4.41 22.71 9.20
CA ARG A 107 4.33 22.79 10.66
C ARG A 107 5.69 22.76 11.36
N THR A 108 6.71 22.17 10.75
CA THR A 108 8.00 21.89 11.40
C THR A 108 8.68 23.13 12.00
N GLY A 109 8.54 24.30 11.36
CA GLY A 109 9.10 25.57 11.85
C GLY A 109 8.38 26.17 13.07
N LEU A 110 7.23 25.62 13.46
CA LEU A 110 6.44 26.09 14.60
C LEU A 110 6.73 25.29 15.89
N TRP A 111 7.34 24.10 15.76
CA TRP A 111 7.68 23.25 16.89
C TRP A 111 9.03 23.62 17.49
N ASN A 112 9.22 23.29 18.77
CA ASN A 112 10.55 23.37 19.38
C ASN A 112 11.52 22.40 18.69
N SER A 113 12.82 22.63 18.87
CA SER A 113 13.88 21.88 18.17
C SER A 113 13.87 20.37 18.44
N VAL A 114 13.41 19.94 19.62
CA VAL A 114 13.35 18.53 19.99
C VAL A 114 12.21 17.82 19.25
N ASP A 115 11.02 18.41 19.25
CA ASP A 115 9.84 17.88 18.58
C ASP A 115 9.99 17.89 17.06
N ALA A 116 10.50 18.99 16.49
CA ALA A 116 10.81 19.08 15.07
C ALA A 116 11.81 17.98 14.66
N LYS A 117 12.90 17.80 15.43
CA LYS A 117 13.89 16.74 15.17
C LYS A 117 13.27 15.34 15.23
N ARG A 118 12.40 15.08 16.21
CA ARG A 118 11.74 13.78 16.37
C ARG A 118 10.86 13.43 15.16
N VAL A 119 10.06 14.38 14.68
CA VAL A 119 9.20 14.20 13.51
C VAL A 119 10.03 14.02 12.23
N LEU A 120 11.07 14.83 12.04
CA LEU A 120 11.96 14.74 10.88
C LEU A 120 12.72 13.41 10.83
N LEU A 121 13.13 12.87 11.97
CA LEU A 121 13.73 11.53 12.05
C LEU A 121 12.74 10.45 11.60
N ALA A 122 11.50 10.48 12.11
CA ALA A 122 10.48 9.53 11.68
C ALA A 122 10.19 9.63 10.16
N LEU A 123 10.18 10.86 9.61
CA LEU A 123 10.00 11.05 8.17
C LEU A 123 11.18 10.50 7.36
N ASN A 124 12.41 10.57 7.88
CA ASN A 124 13.57 9.95 7.28
C ASN A 124 13.51 8.42 7.34
N ASP A 125 13.02 7.86 8.45
CA ASP A 125 12.77 6.41 8.58
C ASP A 125 11.77 5.94 7.51
N TYR A 126 10.68 6.70 7.30
CA TYR A 126 9.73 6.42 6.22
C TYR A 126 10.37 6.50 4.82
N LYS A 127 11.18 7.54 4.54
CA LYS A 127 11.88 7.65 3.24
C LYS A 127 12.80 6.46 2.99
N HIS A 128 13.49 5.99 4.04
CA HIS A 128 14.30 4.78 3.95
C HIS A 128 13.43 3.55 3.66
N ALA A 129 12.34 3.35 4.40
CA ALA A 129 11.40 2.26 4.17
C ALA A 129 10.82 2.24 2.74
N ASP A 130 10.46 3.40 2.20
CA ASP A 130 9.94 3.53 0.84
C ASP A 130 11.01 3.17 -0.21
N LYS A 131 12.27 3.57 0.02
CA LYS A 131 13.39 3.15 -0.83
C LYS A 131 13.58 1.63 -0.80
N VAL A 132 13.53 1.01 0.38
CA VAL A 132 13.65 -0.44 0.54
C VAL A 132 12.53 -1.17 -0.23
N TRP A 133 11.28 -0.71 -0.09
CA TRP A 133 10.14 -1.24 -0.85
C TRP A 133 10.42 -1.23 -2.35
N TRP A 134 10.85 -0.10 -2.92
CA TRP A 134 11.07 0.00 -4.36
C TRP A 134 12.23 -0.86 -4.85
N VAL A 135 13.29 -1.02 -4.04
CA VAL A 135 14.40 -1.92 -4.37
C VAL A 135 13.93 -3.36 -4.42
N GLU A 136 13.23 -3.84 -3.38
CA GLU A 136 12.77 -5.24 -3.33
C GLU A 136 11.69 -5.54 -4.36
N HIS A 137 10.71 -4.65 -4.54
CA HIS A 137 9.72 -4.77 -5.60
C HIS A 137 10.38 -4.80 -6.98
N GLY A 138 11.35 -3.90 -7.23
CA GLY A 138 12.11 -3.86 -8.47
C GLY A 138 12.90 -5.16 -8.72
N ARG A 139 13.53 -5.72 -7.68
CA ARG A 139 14.26 -6.99 -7.70
C ARG A 139 13.33 -8.14 -8.07
N ILE A 140 12.19 -8.30 -7.39
CA ILE A 140 11.21 -9.34 -7.69
C ILE A 140 10.70 -9.23 -9.12
N MET A 141 10.37 -8.03 -9.59
CA MET A 141 9.91 -7.84 -10.97
C MET A 141 10.98 -8.19 -12.02
N HIS A 142 12.28 -8.03 -11.73
CA HIS A 142 13.34 -8.54 -12.62
C HIS A 142 13.41 -10.07 -12.64
N THR A 143 13.17 -10.71 -11.49
CA THR A 143 13.14 -12.16 -11.41
C THR A 143 11.97 -12.72 -12.21
N LEU A 144 10.77 -12.15 -12.02
CA LEU A 144 9.52 -12.68 -12.56
C LEU A 144 9.26 -12.36 -14.04
N ILE A 145 9.87 -11.32 -14.61
CA ILE A 145 9.55 -10.84 -15.96
C ILE A 145 10.83 -10.68 -16.79
N SER A 146 10.84 -11.25 -17.98
CA SER A 146 11.94 -11.17 -18.97
C SER A 146 11.88 -9.91 -19.84
N GLY A 147 10.69 -9.41 -20.14
CA GLY A 147 10.47 -8.24 -21.00
C GLY A 147 10.15 -6.94 -20.25
N ASP A 148 9.38 -6.05 -20.92
CA ASP A 148 8.92 -4.80 -20.33
C ASP A 148 8.06 -5.08 -19.08
N LYS A 149 8.55 -4.66 -17.91
CA LYS A 149 7.90 -4.98 -16.63
C LYS A 149 6.50 -4.37 -16.48
N SER A 150 6.29 -3.20 -17.06
CA SER A 150 5.03 -2.46 -16.97
C SER A 150 4.17 -2.69 -18.21
N LEU A 151 3.08 -3.45 -18.05
CA LEU A 151 2.02 -3.58 -19.06
C LEU A 151 1.45 -2.22 -19.48
N ALA A 152 1.32 -1.26 -18.57
CA ALA A 152 0.92 0.10 -18.94
C ALA A 152 1.93 0.81 -19.85
N GLN A 153 3.23 0.54 -19.70
CA GLN A 153 4.22 1.10 -20.64
C GLN A 153 4.15 0.43 -21.99
N VAL A 154 3.91 -0.89 -22.04
CA VAL A 154 3.68 -1.62 -23.29
C VAL A 154 2.47 -1.05 -24.01
N GLU A 155 1.34 -0.93 -23.32
CA GLU A 155 0.11 -0.40 -23.90
C GLU A 155 0.24 1.07 -24.32
N TYR A 156 0.92 1.90 -23.52
CA TYR A 156 1.20 3.27 -23.91
C TYR A 156 2.02 3.35 -25.20
N LYS A 157 3.08 2.55 -25.34
CA LYS A 157 3.88 2.49 -26.58
C LYS A 157 3.01 2.10 -27.76
N ASN A 158 2.16 1.07 -27.61
CA ASN A 158 1.22 0.66 -28.65
C ASN A 158 0.28 1.82 -29.03
N GLN A 159 -0.30 2.54 -28.07
CA GLN A 159 -1.20 3.66 -28.39
C GLN A 159 -0.49 4.84 -29.03
N VAL A 160 0.77 5.12 -28.65
CA VAL A 160 1.60 6.15 -29.30
C VAL A 160 1.85 5.80 -30.77
N GLU A 161 2.13 4.53 -31.07
CA GLU A 161 2.26 4.03 -32.45
C GLU A 161 0.95 4.20 -33.24
N HIS A 162 -0.20 4.11 -32.57
CA HIS A 162 -1.54 4.33 -33.15
C HIS A 162 -2.04 5.79 -33.05
N GLY A 163 -1.15 6.74 -32.73
CA GLY A 163 -1.44 8.17 -32.82
C GLY A 163 -1.80 8.88 -31.52
N LEU A 164 -1.66 8.25 -30.36
CA LEU A 164 -1.75 8.93 -29.06
C LEU A 164 -0.63 9.99 -28.95
N ARG A 165 -0.99 11.21 -28.51
CA ARG A 165 -0.07 12.37 -28.43
C ARG A 165 0.10 12.96 -27.02
N ILE A 166 -0.37 12.26 -25.99
CA ILE A 166 -0.23 12.69 -24.59
C ILE A 166 1.05 12.11 -23.99
N ALA A 167 1.54 12.69 -22.88
CA ALA A 167 2.66 12.12 -22.15
C ALA A 167 2.23 10.85 -21.39
N PHE A 168 3.18 9.97 -21.08
CA PHE A 168 2.92 8.75 -20.30
C PHE A 168 2.31 9.06 -18.92
N GLY A 169 2.66 10.20 -18.32
CA GLY A 169 2.07 10.68 -17.08
C GLY A 169 0.56 10.87 -17.19
N ASP A 170 0.10 11.58 -18.23
CA ASP A 170 -1.31 11.85 -18.49
C ASP A 170 -2.07 10.57 -18.85
N PHE A 171 -1.45 9.69 -19.64
CA PHE A 171 -1.99 8.36 -19.94
C PHE A 171 -2.27 7.58 -18.66
N ARG A 172 -1.25 7.46 -17.80
CA ARG A 172 -1.34 6.75 -16.51
C ARG A 172 -2.38 7.40 -15.59
N ASP A 173 -2.48 8.72 -15.58
CA ASP A 173 -3.46 9.42 -14.75
C ASP A 173 -4.89 9.18 -15.27
N GLY A 174 -5.08 9.05 -16.58
CA GLY A 174 -6.33 8.63 -17.21
C GLY A 174 -6.78 7.20 -16.84
N LEU A 175 -5.83 6.31 -16.54
CA LEU A 175 -6.10 4.95 -16.07
C LEU A 175 -6.76 4.89 -14.68
N ARG A 176 -6.79 6.01 -13.95
CA ARG A 176 -7.36 6.09 -12.59
C ARG A 176 -8.88 6.28 -12.56
N ARG A 177 -9.56 6.23 -13.72
CA ARG A 177 -11.03 6.32 -13.81
C ARG A 177 -11.67 5.07 -13.21
N ARG A 178 -12.79 5.23 -12.49
CA ARG A 178 -13.46 4.17 -11.72
C ARG A 178 -13.76 2.89 -12.53
N ALA A 179 -14.26 3.05 -13.76
CA ALA A 179 -14.55 1.92 -14.64
C ALA A 179 -13.32 1.02 -14.93
N VAL A 180 -12.12 1.61 -14.94
CA VAL A 180 -10.86 0.90 -15.20
C VAL A 180 -10.36 0.21 -13.92
N LEU A 181 -10.57 0.84 -12.76
CA LEU A 181 -10.27 0.26 -11.44
C LEU A 181 -11.16 -0.95 -11.12
N ASP A 182 -12.42 -0.95 -11.57
CA ASP A 182 -13.33 -2.09 -11.37
C ASP A 182 -12.84 -3.36 -12.07
N ALA A 183 -12.13 -3.24 -13.20
CA ALA A 183 -11.55 -4.39 -13.90
C ALA A 183 -10.42 -5.05 -13.09
N TYR A 184 -9.63 -4.23 -12.39
CA TYR A 184 -8.58 -4.67 -11.50
C TYR A 184 -9.13 -5.38 -10.26
N ASP A 185 -10.15 -4.80 -9.62
CA ASP A 185 -10.79 -5.40 -8.44
C ASP A 185 -11.38 -6.78 -8.78
N ARG A 186 -11.98 -6.93 -9.96
CA ARG A 186 -12.47 -8.25 -10.43
C ARG A 186 -11.36 -9.29 -10.56
N PHE A 187 -10.17 -8.92 -11.05
CA PHE A 187 -9.04 -9.85 -11.18
C PHE A 187 -8.58 -10.41 -9.82
N PHE A 188 -8.48 -9.54 -8.81
CA PHE A 188 -8.08 -9.95 -7.45
C PHE A 188 -9.25 -10.42 -6.58
N VAL A 189 -10.46 -10.53 -7.16
CA VAL A 189 -11.70 -10.91 -6.47
C VAL A 189 -11.97 -10.00 -5.26
N LEU A 190 -11.66 -8.71 -5.40
CA LEU A 190 -11.89 -7.71 -4.38
C LEU A 190 -13.33 -7.22 -4.44
N ARG A 191 -13.97 -7.18 -3.28
CA ARG A 191 -15.24 -6.49 -3.08
C ARG A 191 -15.01 -5.33 -2.14
N ARG A 192 -14.99 -4.12 -2.69
CA ARG A 192 -14.86 -2.89 -1.90
C ARG A 192 -16.21 -2.55 -1.29
N GLY A 193 -16.24 -2.38 0.03
CA GLY A 193 -17.45 -2.02 0.77
C GLY A 193 -17.16 -1.82 2.26
N PRO A 194 -18.10 -1.21 3.00
CA PRO A 194 -17.98 -1.09 4.44
C PRO A 194 -17.97 -2.48 5.08
N VAL A 195 -17.00 -2.74 5.95
CA VAL A 195 -16.87 -3.96 6.73
C VAL A 195 -16.70 -3.61 8.20
N ARG A 196 -17.21 -4.46 9.09
CA ARG A 196 -17.00 -4.29 10.54
C ARG A 196 -15.52 -4.49 10.87
N ARG A 197 -15.03 -3.82 11.91
CA ARG A 197 -13.65 -3.98 12.40
C ARG A 197 -13.31 -5.45 12.70
N SER A 198 -14.22 -6.19 13.33
CA SER A 198 -14.03 -7.63 13.60
C SER A 198 -13.88 -8.45 12.32
N GLN A 199 -14.71 -8.19 11.31
CA GLN A 199 -14.61 -8.86 10.02
C GLN A 199 -13.30 -8.53 9.29
N PHE A 200 -12.87 -7.26 9.31
CA PHE A 200 -11.58 -6.85 8.75
C PHE A 200 -10.43 -7.57 9.46
N ARG A 201 -10.47 -7.65 10.79
CA ARG A 201 -9.49 -8.36 11.61
C ARG A 201 -9.41 -9.85 11.27
N ASP A 202 -10.56 -10.51 11.12
CA ASP A 202 -10.60 -11.93 10.80
C ASP A 202 -10.08 -12.21 9.38
N ASN A 203 -10.39 -11.34 8.42
CA ASN A 203 -9.82 -11.39 7.08
C ASN A 203 -8.29 -11.20 7.10
N LEU A 204 -7.78 -10.27 7.91
CA LEU A 204 -6.35 -10.06 8.07
C LEU A 204 -5.66 -11.29 8.67
N LYS A 205 -6.23 -11.87 9.73
CA LYS A 205 -5.71 -13.10 10.34
C LYS A 205 -5.62 -14.23 9.32
N TRP A 206 -6.67 -14.41 8.53
CA TRP A 206 -6.67 -15.42 7.49
C TRP A 206 -5.55 -15.16 6.46
N CYS A 207 -5.44 -13.93 5.92
CA CYS A 207 -4.39 -13.58 4.96
C CYS A 207 -2.97 -13.76 5.53
N VAL A 208 -2.73 -13.33 6.78
CA VAL A 208 -1.44 -13.51 7.47
C VAL A 208 -1.11 -14.99 7.61
N ALA A 209 -2.05 -15.81 8.08
CA ALA A 209 -1.84 -17.25 8.24
C ALA A 209 -1.54 -17.96 6.91
N GLN A 210 -2.16 -17.54 5.80
CA GLN A 210 -1.86 -18.09 4.47
C GLN A 210 -0.46 -17.73 4.00
N MET A 211 0.02 -16.52 4.34
CA MET A 211 1.27 -15.97 3.83
C MET A 211 2.49 -16.26 4.70
N ASP A 212 2.32 -16.63 5.97
CA ASP A 212 3.42 -16.78 6.94
C ASP A 212 4.47 -17.82 6.51
N GLN A 213 4.05 -18.92 5.88
CA GLN A 213 4.95 -19.96 5.37
C GLN A 213 5.74 -19.55 4.11
N PHE A 214 5.38 -18.44 3.48
CA PHE A 214 5.99 -17.98 2.22
C PHE A 214 6.93 -16.79 2.41
N GLN A 215 7.26 -16.43 3.65
CA GLN A 215 8.13 -15.29 3.94
C GLN A 215 9.59 -15.57 3.55
N ASP A 216 10.29 -14.50 3.16
CA ASP A 216 11.71 -14.56 2.78
C ASP A 216 12.57 -14.98 3.99
N GLU A 217 13.60 -15.79 3.74
CA GLU A 217 14.47 -16.31 4.80
C GLU A 217 15.50 -15.29 5.29
N ARG A 218 15.73 -14.20 4.53
CA ARG A 218 16.65 -13.13 4.93
C ARG A 218 16.20 -12.53 6.27
N PRO A 219 17.08 -12.47 7.29
CA PRO A 219 16.71 -12.01 8.63
C PRO A 219 16.03 -10.64 8.66
N GLU A 220 16.51 -9.70 7.84
CA GLU A 220 15.96 -8.35 7.72
C GLU A 220 14.48 -8.35 7.29
N LEU A 221 14.13 -9.07 6.23
CA LEU A 221 12.76 -9.12 5.70
C LEU A 221 11.82 -9.91 6.60
N ARG A 222 12.34 -10.94 7.26
CA ARG A 222 11.60 -11.69 8.27
C ARG A 222 11.23 -10.79 9.46
N ASN A 223 12.13 -9.90 9.88
CA ASN A 223 11.83 -8.93 10.94
C ASN A 223 10.79 -7.91 10.46
N TYR A 224 10.95 -7.37 9.25
CA TYR A 224 9.96 -6.44 8.68
C TYR A 224 8.56 -7.07 8.60
N TRP A 225 8.46 -8.35 8.25
CA TRP A 225 7.21 -9.09 8.28
C TRP A 225 6.59 -9.13 9.68
N LYS A 226 7.35 -9.60 10.69
CA LYS A 226 6.88 -9.75 12.07
C LYS A 226 6.44 -8.41 12.67
N ASP A 227 7.24 -7.37 12.45
CA ASP A 227 6.95 -6.03 12.96
C ASP A 227 5.69 -5.48 12.29
N ALA A 228 5.55 -5.64 10.97
CA ALA A 228 4.36 -5.19 10.25
C ALA A 228 3.10 -5.97 10.64
N VAL A 229 3.18 -7.29 10.84
CA VAL A 229 2.04 -8.09 11.32
C VAL A 229 1.59 -7.60 12.70
N THR A 230 2.54 -7.38 13.62
CA THR A 230 2.25 -6.83 14.94
C THR A 230 1.59 -5.46 14.84
N GLU A 231 2.20 -4.54 14.07
CA GLU A 231 1.67 -3.20 13.85
C GLU A 231 0.27 -3.19 13.24
N MET A 232 -0.01 -4.08 12.26
CA MET A 232 -1.33 -4.19 11.66
C MET A 232 -2.39 -4.58 12.68
N PHE A 233 -2.10 -5.54 13.56
CA PHE A 233 -3.04 -5.94 14.62
C PHE A 233 -3.17 -4.89 15.72
N ASP A 234 -2.08 -4.24 16.11
CA ASP A 234 -2.11 -3.15 17.09
C ASP A 234 -2.98 -1.99 16.61
N VAL A 235 -2.88 -1.59 15.33
CA VAL A 235 -3.71 -0.52 14.76
C VAL A 235 -5.19 -0.91 14.70
N ILE A 236 -5.50 -2.17 14.40
CA ILE A 236 -6.89 -2.67 14.35
C ILE A 236 -7.49 -2.76 15.76
N ASP A 237 -6.72 -3.31 16.71
CA ASP A 237 -7.16 -3.60 18.06
C ASP A 237 -7.09 -2.37 18.98
N TYR A 238 -6.49 -1.26 18.54
CA TYR A 238 -6.48 0.00 19.29
C TYR A 238 -7.92 0.48 19.55
N PRO A 239 -8.34 0.61 20.83
CA PRO A 239 -9.72 0.95 21.15
C PRO A 239 -10.04 2.36 20.66
N ALA A 240 -11.25 2.51 20.13
CA ALA A 240 -11.82 3.75 19.62
C ALA A 240 -11.92 4.90 20.67
N GLY A 241 -11.50 4.68 21.92
CA GLY A 241 -11.77 5.55 23.07
C GLY A 241 -10.57 5.88 23.98
N SER A 242 -9.32 5.55 23.61
CA SER A 242 -8.13 5.89 24.42
C SER A 242 -7.39 7.16 23.96
N GLN A 243 -8.07 8.05 23.24
CA GLN A 243 -7.58 9.41 23.00
C GLN A 243 -8.60 10.41 23.54
N SER A 244 -8.14 11.30 24.42
CA SER A 244 -8.76 12.60 24.62
C SER A 244 -9.01 13.23 23.24
N ALA A 245 -10.29 13.46 22.95
CA ALA A 245 -10.81 14.14 21.77
C ALA A 245 -10.57 13.45 20.40
N GLY A 246 -11.30 12.36 20.18
CA GLY A 246 -11.95 12.08 18.91
C GLY A 246 -11.25 11.12 17.95
N HIS A 247 -12.04 10.22 17.38
CA HIS A 247 -11.86 9.46 16.13
C HIS A 247 -11.73 7.92 16.27
N ALA A 248 -12.89 7.29 16.40
CA ALA A 248 -13.13 5.91 16.03
C ALA A 248 -13.17 5.74 14.49
N LEU A 249 -12.79 4.56 13.98
CA LEU A 249 -13.52 4.00 12.84
C LEU A 249 -14.93 3.70 13.33
N PRO A 250 -16.00 4.15 12.64
CA PRO A 250 -17.35 4.02 13.15
C PRO A 250 -17.74 2.55 13.31
N ASP A 251 -18.28 2.19 14.48
CA ASP A 251 -18.88 0.87 14.74
C ASP A 251 -20.20 0.67 14.00
N GLU A 252 -20.75 1.73 13.40
CA GLU A 252 -21.98 1.72 12.64
C GLU A 252 -21.70 1.99 11.16
N GLY A 253 -22.34 1.19 10.29
CA GLY A 253 -22.14 1.26 8.85
C GLY A 253 -22.26 2.69 8.33
N VAL A 254 -21.18 3.16 7.69
CA VAL A 254 -21.21 4.44 6.99
C VAL A 254 -22.15 4.31 5.81
N THR A 255 -23.32 4.94 5.94
CA THR A 255 -24.15 5.31 4.79
C THR A 255 -23.30 6.14 3.85
N SER A 256 -23.16 5.65 2.63
CA SER A 256 -22.57 6.34 1.51
C SER A 256 -23.15 7.75 1.39
N GLN A 257 -22.32 8.77 1.59
CA GLN A 257 -22.43 9.89 0.67
C GLN A 257 -21.81 9.41 -0.63
N SER A 258 -22.69 9.25 -1.61
CA SER A 258 -22.36 9.09 -3.01
C SER A 258 -21.35 10.16 -3.45
N LEU A 259 -20.21 9.68 -3.95
CA LEU A 259 -19.38 10.34 -4.95
C LEU A 259 -19.19 9.36 -6.12
#